data_AF-A0A6M1LBT5-F1
#
_entry.id   AF-A0A6M1LBT5-F1
#
_cell.length_a   1.000
_cell.length_b   1.000
_cell.length_c   1.000
_cell.angle_alpha   90.00
_cell.angle_beta   90.00
_cell.angle_gamma   90.00
#
_symmetry.space_group_name_H-M   'P 1'
#
loop_
_entity.id
_entity.type
_entity.pdbx_description
1 polymer ?
#
loop_
_entity_poly.entity_id
_entity_poly.type
_entity_poly.pdbx_seq_one_letter_code
_entity_poly.pdbx_strand_id
1 'polypeptide(L)'
;MLPYNPSGLFPTGRPPRPTYREPNPVGGAGVAAGALGTLAWLVLFGLLGGSLVGYVWWTLLAGVLAWLTALVMVGYGDRGVAAGIAIVTAGGWSIATAAVVTRWMSSGDWPLW
;
A
#
# COMPACT_ATOMS: atom_id res chain seq x y z
N MET A 1 10.23 -3.52 59.74
CA MET A 1 10.72 -3.82 58.38
C MET A 1 11.31 -2.54 57.83
N LEU A 2 12.63 -2.50 57.56
CA LEU A 2 13.30 -1.30 57.03
C LEU A 2 12.98 -1.15 55.53
N PRO A 3 12.71 0.07 55.03
CA PRO A 3 12.48 0.31 53.60
C PRO A 3 13.71 -0.07 52.77
N TYR A 4 13.50 -0.88 51.74
CA TYR A 4 14.51 -1.14 50.70
C TYR A 4 14.78 0.16 49.93
N ASN A 5 16.02 0.66 50.01
CA ASN A 5 16.48 1.82 49.24
C ASN A 5 17.48 1.33 48.16
N PRO A 6 17.09 1.27 46.88
CA PRO A 6 17.98 0.80 45.81
C PRO A 6 19.18 1.75 45.66
N SER A 7 20.38 1.17 45.51
CA SER A 7 21.67 1.89 45.50
C SER A 7 21.90 2.83 44.31
N GLY A 8 20.95 2.98 43.37
CA GLY A 8 21.07 3.82 42.17
C GLY A 8 22.17 3.41 41.19
N LEU A 9 22.93 2.36 41.50
CA LEU A 9 24.14 1.93 40.79
C LEU A 9 23.82 1.16 39.50
N PHE A 10 22.62 0.62 39.40
CA PHE A 10 22.09 -0.03 38.21
C PHE A 10 20.81 0.67 37.78
N PRO A 11 20.59 0.88 36.47
CA PRO A 11 19.31 1.38 35.97
C PRO A 11 18.18 0.49 36.50
N THR A 12 17.35 1.03 37.39
CA THR A 12 16.19 0.32 37.97
C THR A 12 14.99 0.30 37.01
N GLY A 13 15.12 0.94 35.84
CA GLY A 13 14.16 0.89 34.75
C GLY A 13 14.22 -0.45 34.04
N ARG A 14 13.05 -0.97 33.64
CA ARG A 14 12.95 -2.16 32.78
C ARG A 14 13.86 -1.95 31.56
N PRO A 15 14.79 -2.88 31.26
CA PRO A 15 15.59 -2.79 30.05
C PRO A 15 14.66 -2.59 28.85
N PRO A 16 14.95 -1.64 27.94
CA PRO A 16 14.23 -1.56 26.67
C PRO A 16 14.23 -2.96 26.05
N ARG A 17 13.05 -3.45 25.65
CA ARG A 17 12.96 -4.77 25.01
C ARG A 17 13.99 -4.82 23.89
N PRO A 18 14.86 -5.83 23.83
CA PRO A 18 15.76 -6.01 22.70
C PRO A 18 14.93 -6.04 21.42
N THR A 19 15.00 -4.97 20.63
CA THR A 19 14.39 -4.91 19.31
C THR A 19 15.44 -5.40 18.33
N TYR A 20 15.14 -6.52 17.67
CA TYR A 20 15.96 -6.99 16.56
C TYR A 20 16.00 -5.89 15.49
N ARG A 21 17.19 -5.34 15.23
CA ARG A 21 17.38 -4.39 14.14
C ARG A 21 17.53 -5.18 12.85
N GLU A 22 16.43 -5.39 12.15
CA GLU A 22 16.48 -5.85 10.76
C GLU A 22 17.24 -4.80 9.92
N PRO A 23 18.16 -5.21 9.01
CA PRO A 23 18.86 -4.29 8.11
C PRO A 23 17.91 -3.42 7.27
N ASN A 24 16.72 -3.94 6.93
CA ASN A 24 15.63 -3.22 6.27
C ASN A 24 14.40 -3.15 7.18
N PRO A 25 14.37 -2.22 8.15
CA PRO A 25 13.17 -2.00 8.93
C PRO A 25 12.05 -1.47 8.04
N VAL A 26 10.85 -2.03 8.19
CA VAL A 26 9.64 -1.54 7.49
C VAL A 26 9.31 -0.14 8.02
N GLY A 27 9.82 0.89 7.35
CA GLY A 27 9.60 2.28 7.70
C GLY A 27 8.37 2.87 7.00
N GLY A 28 7.64 3.76 7.69
CA GLY A 28 6.51 4.48 7.10
C GLY A 28 6.87 5.31 5.85
N ALA A 29 8.13 5.75 5.74
CA ALA A 29 8.64 6.43 4.55
C ALA A 29 8.64 5.53 3.30
N GLY A 30 9.00 4.25 3.44
CA GLY A 30 8.94 3.29 2.33
C GLY A 30 7.50 3.06 1.86
N VAL A 31 6.56 2.91 2.81
CA VAL A 31 5.13 2.81 2.49
C VAL A 31 4.63 4.04 1.75
N ALA A 32 4.98 5.24 2.23
CA ALA A 32 4.57 6.48 1.59
C ALA A 32 5.15 6.62 0.17
N ALA A 33 6.42 6.26 -0.05
CA ALA A 33 7.05 6.30 -1.37
C ALA A 33 6.36 5.36 -2.37
N GLY A 34 6.11 4.11 -1.96
CA GLY A 34 5.39 3.13 -2.79
C GLY A 34 3.95 3.56 -3.09
N ALA A 35 3.26 4.12 -2.09
CA ALA A 35 1.90 4.62 -2.26
C ALA A 35 1.84 5.81 -3.24
N LEU A 36 2.70 6.82 -3.06
CA LEU A 36 2.73 8.00 -3.94
C LEU A 36 3.11 7.66 -5.38
N GLY A 37 4.12 6.80 -5.57
CA GLY A 37 4.52 6.34 -6.90
C GLY A 37 3.40 5.58 -7.61
N THR A 38 2.73 4.66 -6.90
CA THR A 38 1.61 3.90 -7.46
C THR A 38 0.41 4.78 -7.75
N LEU A 39 0.14 5.77 -6.89
CA LEU A 39 -0.97 6.69 -7.09
C LEU A 39 -0.75 7.51 -8.35
N ALA A 40 0.45 8.09 -8.52
CA ALA A 40 0.79 8.82 -9.73
C ALA A 40 0.66 7.93 -10.98
N TRP A 41 1.14 6.69 -10.91
CA TRP A 41 1.03 5.71 -12.00
C TRP A 41 -0.42 5.43 -12.38
N LEU A 42 -1.28 5.09 -11.42
CA LEU A 42 -2.68 4.79 -11.67
C LEU A 42 -3.46 6.00 -12.18
N VAL A 43 -3.15 7.21 -11.70
CA VAL A 43 -3.76 8.44 -12.21
C VAL A 43 -3.39 8.65 -13.67
N LEU A 44 -2.11 8.54 -14.02
CA LEU A 44 -1.65 8.69 -15.41
C LEU A 44 -2.34 7.70 -16.35
N PHE A 45 -2.43 6.43 -15.95
CA PHE A 45 -3.09 5.40 -16.76
C PHE A 45 -4.62 5.54 -16.80
N GLY A 46 -5.23 5.97 -15.69
CA GLY A 46 -6.67 6.25 -15.64
C GLY A 46 -7.07 7.39 -16.58
N LEU A 47 -6.22 8.41 -16.72
CA LEU A 47 -6.47 9.54 -17.62
C LEU A 47 -6.39 9.17 -19.12
N LEU A 48 -5.79 8.03 -19.48
CA LEU A 48 -5.76 7.53 -20.87
C LEU A 48 -7.12 6.95 -21.30
N GLY A 49 -8.02 6.67 -20.36
CA GLY A 49 -9.35 6.13 -20.64
C GLY A 49 -10.32 7.21 -21.09
N GLY A 50 -10.41 7.50 -22.40
CA GLY A 50 -11.44 8.39 -22.97
C GLY A 50 -12.87 7.85 -22.89
N SER A 51 -13.04 6.57 -22.53
CA SER A 51 -14.31 5.89 -22.32
C SER A 51 -14.23 5.03 -21.06
N LEU A 52 -15.38 4.67 -20.48
CA LEU A 52 -15.44 3.82 -19.29
C LEU A 52 -14.75 2.46 -19.51
N VAL A 53 -14.95 1.85 -20.68
CA VAL A 53 -14.30 0.59 -21.07
C VAL A 53 -12.79 0.77 -21.12
N GLY A 54 -12.30 1.85 -21.75
CA GLY A 54 -10.88 2.16 -21.79
C GLY A 54 -10.29 2.40 -20.41
N TYR A 55 -11.00 3.15 -19.56
CA TYR A 55 -10.59 3.42 -18.18
C TYR A 55 -10.43 2.13 -17.36
N VAL A 56 -11.40 1.21 -17.45
CA VAL A 56 -11.37 -0.07 -16.73
C VAL A 56 -10.21 -0.93 -17.20
N TRP A 57 -10.02 -1.09 -18.52
CA TRP A 57 -8.91 -1.88 -19.06
C TRP A 57 -7.54 -1.31 -18.71
N TRP A 58 -7.36 0.02 -18.81
CA TRP A 58 -6.11 0.67 -18.42
C TRP A 58 -5.84 0.55 -16.93
N THR A 59 -6.87 0.66 -16.09
CA THR A 59 -6.74 0.51 -14.63
C THR A 59 -6.39 -0.93 -14.23
N LEU A 60 -6.96 -1.93 -14.91
CA LEU A 60 -6.60 -3.33 -14.70
C LEU A 60 -5.15 -3.60 -15.09
N LEU A 61 -4.75 -3.19 -16.30
CA LEU A 61 -3.39 -3.38 -16.79
C LEU A 61 -2.38 -2.68 -15.88
N ALA A 62 -2.62 -1.41 -15.53
CA ALA A 62 -1.76 -0.64 -14.65
C ALA A 62 -1.69 -1.25 -13.24
N GLY A 63 -2.80 -1.75 -12.70
CA GLY A 63 -2.85 -2.41 -11.41
C GLY A 63 -2.11 -3.75 -11.38
N VAL A 64 -2.18 -4.55 -12.45
CA VAL A 64 -1.40 -5.79 -12.57
C VAL A 64 0.10 -5.48 -12.57
N LEU A 65 0.53 -4.47 -13.33
CA LEU A 65 1.94 -4.04 -13.34
C LEU A 65 2.40 -3.52 -11.97
N ALA A 66 1.56 -2.75 -11.29
CA ALA A 66 1.85 -2.29 -9.93
C ALA A 66 1.97 -3.48 -8.96
N TRP A 67 1.04 -4.44 -9.03
CA TRP A 67 1.08 -5.65 -8.22
C TRP A 67 2.35 -6.50 -8.46
N LEU A 68 2.76 -6.68 -9.72
CA LEU A 68 4.03 -7.36 -10.05
C LEU A 68 5.23 -6.60 -9.47
N THR A 69 5.23 -5.27 -9.52
CA THR A 69 6.27 -4.44 -8.92
C THR A 69 6.35 -4.63 -7.41
N ALA A 70 5.19 -4.76 -6.74
CA ALA A 70 5.15 -5.07 -5.31
C ALA A 70 5.81 -6.43 -5.00
N LEU A 71 5.55 -7.48 -5.80
CA LEU A 71 6.20 -8.78 -5.62
C LEU A 71 7.72 -8.70 -5.77
N VAL A 72 8.19 -7.93 -6.75
CA VAL A 72 9.61 -7.69 -6.97
C VAL A 72 10.24 -7.00 -5.75
N MET A 73 9.59 -5.95 -5.21
CA MET A 73 10.07 -5.25 -4.01
C MET A 73 10.13 -6.15 -2.77
N VAL A 74 9.15 -7.06 -2.60
CA VAL A 74 9.20 -8.07 -1.52
C VAL A 74 10.43 -8.96 -1.67
N GLY A 75 10.77 -9.37 -2.89
CA GLY A 75 11.96 -10.18 -3.19
C GLY A 75 13.27 -9.48 -2.84
N TYR A 76 13.35 -8.16 -3.04
CA TYR A 76 14.53 -7.35 -2.67
C TYR A 76 14.56 -6.90 -1.20
N GLY A 77 13.55 -7.25 -0.40
CA GLY A 77 13.49 -6.93 1.01
C GLY A 77 12.97 -5.53 1.33
N ASP A 78 12.40 -4.81 0.37
CA ASP A 78 11.77 -3.49 0.57
C ASP A 78 10.25 -3.61 0.77
N ARG A 79 9.90 -4.27 1.89
CA ARG A 79 8.51 -4.66 2.20
C ARG A 79 7.60 -3.45 2.45
N GLY A 80 8.16 -2.32 2.89
CA GLY A 80 7.40 -1.08 3.12
C GLY A 80 6.86 -0.53 1.81
N VAL A 81 7.72 -0.38 0.81
CA VAL A 81 7.33 0.08 -0.53
C VAL A 81 6.29 -0.87 -1.14
N ALA A 82 6.51 -2.18 -1.06
CA ALA A 82 5.55 -3.17 -1.54
C ALA A 82 4.15 -3.02 -0.91
N ALA A 83 4.09 -2.78 0.41
CA ALA A 83 2.82 -2.57 1.10
C ALA A 83 2.10 -1.31 0.61
N GLY A 84 2.84 -0.20 0.41
CA GLY A 84 2.29 1.03 -0.15
C GLY A 84 1.71 0.84 -1.55
N ILE A 85 2.42 0.11 -2.41
CA ILE A 85 1.96 -0.23 -3.76
C ILE A 85 0.68 -1.07 -3.70
N ALA A 86 0.63 -2.10 -2.84
CA ALA A 86 -0.51 -2.99 -2.72
C ALA A 86 -1.78 -2.25 -2.24
N ILE A 87 -1.66 -1.39 -1.22
CA ILE A 87 -2.78 -0.60 -0.68
C ILE A 87 -3.38 0.29 -1.75
N VAL A 88 -2.54 1.04 -2.47
CA VAL A 88 -3.02 1.98 -3.50
C VAL A 88 -3.59 1.24 -4.71
N THR A 89 -3.00 0.11 -5.10
CA THR A 89 -3.55 -0.74 -6.17
C THR A 89 -4.95 -1.25 -5.83
N ALA A 90 -5.16 -1.73 -4.60
CA ALA A 90 -6.47 -2.16 -4.12
C ALA A 90 -7.49 -1.00 -4.12
N GLY A 91 -7.05 0.20 -3.72
CA GLY A 91 -7.85 1.41 -3.81
C GLY A 91 -8.27 1.74 -5.24
N GLY A 92 -7.33 1.69 -6.19
CA GLY A 92 -7.60 1.93 -7.61
C GLY A 92 -8.60 0.96 -8.22
N TRP A 93 -8.45 -0.34 -7.94
CA TRP A 93 -9.41 -1.36 -8.39
C TRP A 93 -10.79 -1.21 -7.75
N SER A 94 -10.85 -0.77 -6.50
CA SER A 94 -12.12 -0.48 -5.82
C SER A 94 -12.87 0.68 -6.50
N ILE A 95 -12.16 1.74 -6.91
CA ILE A 95 -12.74 2.88 -7.64
C ILE A 95 -13.25 2.43 -9.02
N ALA A 96 -12.45 1.66 -9.76
CA ALA A 96 -12.86 1.13 -11.06
C ALA A 96 -14.10 0.24 -10.95
N THR A 97 -14.15 -0.62 -9.93
CA THR A 97 -15.31 -1.47 -9.64
C THR A 97 -16.54 -0.61 -9.33
N ALA A 98 -16.40 0.40 -8.47
CA ALA A 98 -17.50 1.31 -8.14
C ALA A 98 -18.02 2.05 -9.38
N ALA A 99 -17.13 2.52 -10.26
CA ALA A 99 -17.53 3.15 -11.53
C ALA A 99 -18.33 2.20 -12.43
N VAL A 100 -17.89 0.94 -12.58
CA VAL A 100 -18.60 -0.09 -13.35
C VAL A 100 -19.98 -0.36 -12.75
N VAL A 101 -20.06 -0.60 -11.45
CA VAL A 101 -21.32 -0.88 -10.75
C VAL A 101 -22.29 0.30 -10.86
N THR A 102 -21.79 1.52 -10.69
CA THR A 102 -22.62 2.73 -10.78
C THR A 102 -23.16 2.89 -12.19
N ARG A 103 -22.33 2.67 -13.22
CA ARG A 103 -22.79 2.72 -14.61
C ARG A 103 -23.84 1.65 -14.85
N TRP A 104 -23.58 0.41 -14.48
CA TRP A 104 -24.51 -0.71 -14.64
C TRP A 104 -25.87 -0.43 -14.01
N MET A 105 -25.91 0.08 -12.78
CA MET A 105 -27.14 0.48 -12.11
C MET A 105 -27.89 1.62 -12.84
N SER A 106 -27.16 2.55 -13.46
CA SER A 106 -27.76 3.69 -14.16
C SER A 106 -28.30 3.37 -15.56
N SER A 107 -27.62 2.49 -16.31
CA SER A 107 -27.99 2.16 -17.68
C SER A 107 -28.86 0.91 -17.80
N GLY A 108 -28.91 0.04 -16.78
CA GLY A 108 -29.59 -1.27 -16.84
C GLY A 108 -28.85 -2.30 -17.71
N ASP A 109 -27.98 -1.83 -18.61
CA ASP A 109 -27.13 -2.61 -19.48
C ASP A 109 -25.71 -2.77 -18.92
N TRP A 110 -25.06 -3.89 -19.25
CA TRP A 110 -23.71 -4.18 -18.81
C TRP A 110 -22.70 -3.25 -19.50
N PRO A 111 -21.94 -2.44 -18.75
CA PRO A 111 -21.25 -1.27 -19.30
C PRO A 111 -19.93 -1.58 -20.02
N LEU A 112 -19.58 -2.86 -20.14
CA LEU A 112 -18.34 -3.32 -20.75
C LEU A 112 -18.54 -4.07 -22.08
N TRP A 113 -19.79 -4.18 -22.59
CA TRP A 113 -20.07 -4.67 -23.95
C TRP A 113 -20.25 -3.52 -24.94
#